data_AF-A0A2S8BRI5-F1
#
_entry.id   AF-A0A2S8BRI5-F1
#
_cell.length_a   1.000
_cell.length_b   1.000
_cell.length_c   1.000
_cell.angle_alpha   90.00
_cell.angle_beta   90.00
_cell.angle_gamma   90.00
#
_symmetry.space_group_name_H-M   'P 1'
#
loop_
_entity.id
_entity.type
_entity.pdbx_description
1 polymer ?
#
loop_
_entity_poly.entity_id
_entity_poly.type
_entity_poly.pdbx_seq_one_letter_code
_entity_poly.pdbx_strand_id
1 'polypeptide(L)' 'MTSPEQLRLGYIGLGNMGAPMAKRLVDWPGGVMVFDVRAEAMTPLTDAGAPRPAASPRWPPPTSSA' A
#
# COMPACT_ATOMS: atom_id res chain seq x y z
N MET A 1 -7.50 24.73 9.94
CA MET A 1 -6.69 23.61 10.45
C MET A 1 -7.34 22.35 9.94
N THR A 2 -6.85 21.77 8.85
CA THR A 2 -7.44 20.58 8.23
C THR A 2 -7.30 19.44 9.23
N SER A 3 -8.41 18.98 9.82
CA SER A 3 -8.41 17.72 10.56
C SER A 3 -7.93 16.65 9.59
N PRO A 4 -6.80 15.98 9.83
CA PRO A 4 -6.28 15.01 8.89
C PRO A 4 -7.22 13.81 8.92
N GLU A 5 -8.18 13.76 8.01
CA GLU A 5 -8.56 12.47 7.45
C GLU A 5 -7.25 11.82 7.03
N GLN A 6 -6.82 10.80 7.77
CA GLN A 6 -5.46 10.27 7.71
C GLN A 6 -5.17 9.88 6.25
N LEU A 7 -4.27 10.62 5.61
CA LEU A 7 -4.01 10.50 4.17
C LEU A 7 -3.64 9.07 3.83
N ARG A 8 -4.35 8.44 2.90
CA ARG A 8 -4.01 7.09 2.44
C ARG A 8 -2.97 7.15 1.32
N LEU A 9 -1.93 6.33 1.42
CA LEU A 9 -0.84 6.29 0.45
C LEU A 9 -0.99 5.10 -0.50
N GLY A 10 -0.70 5.31 -1.79
CA GLY A 10 -0.52 4.25 -2.77
C GLY A 10 0.94 4.19 -3.21
N TYR A 11 1.53 2.99 -3.22
CA TYR A 11 2.93 2.77 -3.56
C TYR A 11 3.07 1.68 -4.64
N ILE A 12 3.56 2.06 -5.82
CA ILE A 12 3.70 1.15 -6.96
C ILE A 12 5.19 0.95 -7.28
N GLY A 13 5.59 -0.31 -7.43
CA GLY A 13 6.96 -0.69 -7.77
C GLY A 13 7.80 -1.01 -6.54
N LEU A 14 7.99 -2.30 -6.30
CA LEU A 14 8.66 -2.89 -5.14
C LEU A 14 9.97 -3.59 -5.51
N GLY A 15 10.66 -3.05 -6.51
CA GLY A 15 12.03 -3.45 -6.82
C GLY A 15 13.02 -3.07 -5.71
N ASN A 16 14.31 -3.27 -5.97
CA ASN A 16 15.38 -3.11 -4.97
C ASN A 16 15.38 -1.75 -4.24
N MET A 17 15.00 -0.67 -4.93
CA MET A 17 14.89 0.67 -4.31
C MET A 17 13.55 0.90 -3.62
N GLY A 18 12.46 0.45 -4.23
CA GLY A 18 11.10 0.76 -3.76
C GLY A 18 10.70 -0.01 -2.52
N ALA A 19 11.08 -1.29 -2.42
CA ALA A 19 10.76 -2.13 -1.27
C ALA A 19 11.21 -1.56 0.10
N PRO A 20 12.48 -1.12 0.29
CA PRO A 20 12.91 -0.54 1.56
C PRO A 20 12.30 0.84 1.86
N MET A 21 11.80 1.54 0.84
CA MET A 21 11.05 2.79 1.03
C MET A 21 9.60 2.50 1.46
N ALA A 22 8.90 1.60 0.75
CA ALA A 22 7.56 1.16 1.09
C ALA A 22 7.49 0.59 2.52
N LYS A 23 8.51 -0.16 2.94
CA LYS A 23 8.59 -0.73 4.29
C LYS A 23 8.54 0.33 5.39
N ARG A 24 9.14 1.51 5.16
CA ARG A 24 9.11 2.62 6.14
C ARG A 24 7.75 3.30 6.22
N LEU A 25 6.90 3.12 5.21
CA LEU A 25 5.57 3.73 5.13
C LEU A 25 4.47 2.82 5.67
N VAL A 26 4.78 1.58 6.06
CA VAL A 26 3.81 0.61 6.58
C VAL A 26 3.12 1.13 7.84
N ASP A 27 3.87 1.82 8.70
CA ASP A 27 3.36 2.42 9.94
C ASP A 27 2.72 3.80 9.73
N TRP A 28 2.48 4.21 8.47
CA TRP A 28 1.85 5.49 8.19
C TRP A 28 0.43 5.54 8.80
N PRO A 29 0.05 6.60 9.53
CA PRO A 29 -1.23 6.64 10.24
C PRO A 29 -2.47 6.48 9.36
N GLY A 30 -2.40 6.85 8.08
CA GLY A 30 -3.48 6.62 7.11
C GLY A 30 -3.41 5.28 6.39
N GLY A 31 -2.34 4.50 6.58
CA GLY A 31 -2.06 3.28 5.86
C GLY A 31 -1.44 3.50 4.47
N VAL A 32 -0.66 2.51 4.03
CA VAL A 32 -0.07 2.45 2.69
C VAL A 32 -0.52 1.18 1.97
N MET A 33 -1.06 1.35 0.76
CA MET A 33 -1.36 0.24 -0.15
C MET A 33 -0.19 0.05 -1.11
N VAL A 34 0.27 -1.18 -1.25
CA VAL A 34 1.41 -1.53 -2.11
C VAL A 34 0.96 -2.34 -3.32
N PHE A 35 1.58 -2.11 -4.47
CA PHE A 35 1.37 -2.89 -5.68
C PHE A 35 2.66 -3.08 -6.48
N ASP A 36 2.85 -4.28 -7.01
CA ASP A 36 3.84 -4.60 -8.02
C ASP A 36 3.24 -5.61 -9.00
N VAL A 37 3.74 -5.65 -10.23
CA VAL A 37 3.34 -6.67 -11.21
C VAL A 37 3.83 -8.07 -10.82
N ARG A 38 4.89 -8.14 -10.01
CA ARG A 38 5.48 -9.37 -9.46
C ARG A 38 4.87 -9.65 -8.09
N ALA A 39 4.10 -10.72 -7.98
CA ALA A 39 3.44 -11.10 -6.73
C ALA A 39 4.42 -11.31 -5.58
N GLU A 40 5.61 -11.84 -5.87
CA GLU A 40 6.63 -12.18 -4.89
C GLU A 40 7.20 -10.92 -4.22
N ALA A 41 7.30 -9.81 -4.95
CA ALA A 41 7.82 -8.54 -4.43
C ALA A 41 6.89 -7.89 -3.39
N MET A 42 5.60 -8.22 -3.43
CA MET A 42 4.61 -7.72 -2.47
C MET A 42 4.61 -8.47 -1.15
N THR A 43 4.97 -9.76 -1.15
CA THR A 43 4.92 -10.66 0.02
C THR A 43 5.54 -10.06 1.29
N PRO A 44 6.78 -9.53 1.27
CA PRO A 44 7.42 -9.02 2.49
C PRO A 44 6.71 -7.80 3.08
N LEU A 45 5.97 -7.04 2.28
CA LEU A 45 5.24 -5.85 2.71
C LEU A 45 3.83 -6.20 3.15
N THR A 46 3.19 -7.18 2.51
CA THR A 46 1.92 -7.72 3.00
C THR A 46 2.08 -8.40 4.35
N ASP A 47 3.17 -9.13 4.57
CA ASP A 47 3.51 -9.73 5.87
C ASP A 47 3.78 -8.67 6.95
N ALA A 48 4.27 -7.50 6.54
CA ALA A 48 4.47 -6.36 7.43
C ALA A 48 3.18 -5.58 7.73
N GLY A 49 2.07 -5.88 7.06
CA GLY A 49 0.77 -5.23 7.27
C GLY A 49 0.35 -4.22 6.20
N ALA A 50 1.12 -4.07 5.11
CA ALA A 50 0.72 -3.24 3.98
C ALA A 50 -0.33 -3.95 3.12
N PRO A 51 -1.57 -3.44 2.99
CA PRO A 51 -2.57 -4.04 2.12
C PRO A 51 -2.13 -4.05 0.65
N ARG A 52 -2.49 -5.12 -0.06
CA ARG A 52 -2.34 -5.28 -1.52
C ARG A 52 -3.71 -5.35 -2.19
N PRO A 53 -3.93 -4.72 -3.35
CA PRO A 53 -5.18 -4.86 -4.09
C PRO A 53 -5.30 -6.25 -4.76
N ALA A 54 -6.53 -6.72 -4.98
CA ALA A 54 -6.80 -8.10 -5.42
C ALA A 54 -6.33 -8.44 -6.85
N ALA A 55 -6.27 -7.45 -7.75
CA ALA A 55 -5.94 -7.71 -9.17
C ALA A 55 -5.27 -6.54 -9.91
N SER A 56 -5.44 -5.29 -9.47
CA SER A 56 -4.92 -4.10 -10.18
C SER A 56 -4.67 -2.94 -9.21
N PRO A 57 -3.79 -1.98 -9.53
CA PRO A 57 -3.47 -0.84 -8.67
C PRO A 57 -4.57 0.24 -8.68
N ARG A 58 -5.85 -0.17 -8.75
CA ARG A 58 -6.97 0.75 -8.80
C ARG A 58 -7.15 1.44 -7.46
N TRP A 59 -7.17 2.77 -7.49
CA TRP A 59 -7.52 3.63 -6.37
C TRP A 59 -8.86 4.36 -6.63
N PRO A 60 -9.74 4.56 -5.62
CA PRO A 60 -9.75 3.93 -4.30
C PRO A 60 -10.15 2.43 -4.39
N PRO A 61 -9.75 1.58 -3.42
CA PRO A 61 -10.27 0.22 -3.35
C PRO A 61 -11.79 0.26 -3.22
N PRO A 62 -12.53 -0.71 -3.80
CA PRO A 62 -13.97 -0.77 -3.62
C PRO A 62 -14.27 -0.83 -2.12
N THR A 63 -14.97 0.18 -1.60
CA THR A 63 -15.50 0.11 -0.24
C THR A 63 -16.58 -0.95 -0.26
N SER A 64 -16.43 -2.02 0.52
CA SER A 64 -17.51 -2.97 0.75
C SER A 64 -18.57 -2.28 1.61
N SER A 65 -19.46 -1.54 0.95
CA SER A 65 -20.78 -1.20 1.47
C SER A 65 -21.80 -1.99 0.65
N ALA A 66 -22.01 -3.24 1.06
CA ALA A 66 -23.21 -4.04 0.87
C ALA A 66 -23.10 -5.28 1.77
#